data_AF-A0A0K1EFI2-F1
#
_entry.id   AF-A0A0K1EFI2-F1
#
_cell.length_a   1.000
_cell.length_b   1.000
_cell.length_c   1.000
_cell.angle_alpha   90.00
_cell.angle_beta   90.00
_cell.angle_gamma   90.00
#
_symmetry.space_group_name_H-M   'P 1'
#
loop_
_entity.id
_entity.type
_entity.pdbx_description
1 polymer ?
#
loop_
_entity_poly.entity_id
_entity_poly.type
_entity_poly.pdbx_seq_one_letter_code
_entity_poly.pdbx_strand_id
1 'polypeptide(L)'
;MLRIHADQLAIFEHAALHDFEEEMVEHCAVLSPWIEAAIDRGGQVAIVRAAIARAADYGFTLKGPVRLFIELGFLLGHGFDADVQYPWARMLLTRAGETRPRGADIEQMDCAAGLHGAARDALRVIRGPGDQALCSALRRFSDLMSRPLSSQRDDVTRMALTRFKHVHPEKFAFVGELALRTLVAEATEEAARHGLDTPWDILLLVSCMFLYGQGCTRDPSLPWIAHAFADETSASPALRSLRFEEQMRRTIRDTLAAMERNR
;
A
#
# COMPACT_ATOMS: atom_id res chain seq x y z
N MET A 1 45.67 -2.38 -20.89
CA MET A 1 44.99 -2.40 -19.58
C MET A 1 44.11 -1.16 -19.52
N LEU A 2 42.77 -1.31 -19.60
CA LEU A 2 41.85 -0.19 -19.46
C LEU A 2 41.89 0.28 -17.99
N ARG A 3 42.22 1.56 -17.76
CA ARG A 3 42.05 2.22 -16.46
C ARG A 3 40.73 2.98 -16.51
N ILE A 4 39.72 2.47 -15.80
CA ILE A 4 38.45 3.19 -15.61
C ILE A 4 38.66 4.18 -14.46
N HIS A 5 38.43 5.46 -14.72
CA HIS A 5 38.49 6.52 -13.72
C HIS A 5 37.19 6.60 -12.91
N ALA A 6 37.25 7.13 -11.68
CA ALA A 6 36.08 7.26 -10.80
C ALA A 6 34.91 8.01 -11.48
N ASP A 7 35.20 9.06 -12.24
CA ASP A 7 34.20 9.82 -12.98
C ASP A 7 33.52 8.99 -14.09
N GLN A 8 34.28 8.08 -14.73
CA GLN A 8 33.73 7.17 -15.74
C GLN A 8 32.85 6.09 -15.08
N LEU A 9 33.26 5.60 -13.90
CA LEU A 9 32.45 4.65 -13.13
C LEU A 9 31.12 5.28 -12.68
N ALA A 10 31.15 6.53 -12.19
CA ALA A 10 29.95 7.25 -11.79
C ALA A 10 28.96 7.46 -12.96
N ILE A 11 29.47 7.71 -14.18
CA ILE A 11 28.62 7.80 -15.38
C ILE A 11 27.95 6.45 -15.68
N PHE A 12 28.68 5.33 -15.57
CA PHE A 12 28.10 4.00 -15.77
C PHE A 12 27.08 3.63 -14.69
N GLU A 13 27.36 3.96 -13.42
CA GLU A 13 26.42 3.75 -12.31
C GLU A 13 25.13 4.54 -12.50
N HIS A 14 25.24 5.81 -12.93
CA HIS A 14 24.08 6.65 -13.21
C HIS A 14 23.25 6.11 -14.38
N ALA A 15 23.90 5.70 -15.47
CA ALA A 15 23.22 5.09 -16.62
C ALA A 15 22.53 3.77 -16.24
N ALA A 16 23.21 2.89 -15.50
CA ALA A 16 22.65 1.62 -15.05
C ALA A 16 21.46 1.81 -14.08
N LEU A 17 21.53 2.81 -13.20
CA LEU A 17 20.41 3.16 -12.33
C LEU A 17 19.22 3.69 -13.12
N HIS A 18 19.45 4.59 -14.07
CA HIS A 18 18.40 5.12 -14.95
C HIS A 18 17.71 4.00 -15.75
N ASP A 19 18.48 3.11 -16.37
CA ASP A 19 17.93 1.98 -17.12
C ASP A 19 17.11 1.04 -16.23
N PHE A 20 17.53 0.83 -14.98
CA PHE A 20 16.77 0.05 -14.02
C PHE A 20 15.48 0.75 -13.58
N GLU A 21 15.50 2.07 -13.36
CA GLU A 21 14.30 2.85 -13.06
C GLU A 21 13.27 2.70 -14.18
N GLU A 22 13.68 2.87 -15.44
CA GLU A 22 12.81 2.73 -16.61
C GLU A 22 12.23 1.31 -16.74
N GLU A 23 13.06 0.28 -16.57
CA GLU A 23 12.61 -1.13 -16.53
C GLU A 23 11.55 -1.34 -15.44
N MET A 24 11.77 -0.77 -14.25
CA MET A 24 10.83 -0.92 -13.14
C MET A 24 9.52 -0.17 -13.38
N VAL A 25 9.54 0.99 -14.03
CA VAL A 25 8.30 1.69 -14.38
C VAL A 25 7.47 0.85 -15.36
N GLU A 26 8.10 0.33 -16.41
CA GLU A 26 7.42 -0.57 -17.37
C GLU A 26 6.89 -1.83 -16.69
N HIS A 27 7.66 -2.42 -15.78
CA HIS A 27 7.23 -3.59 -15.02
C HIS A 27 6.02 -3.30 -14.12
N CYS A 28 6.03 -2.16 -13.43
CA CYS A 28 4.96 -1.79 -12.49
C CYS A 28 3.66 -1.40 -13.20
N ALA A 29 3.75 -0.87 -14.44
CA ALA A 29 2.58 -0.63 -15.28
C ALA A 29 1.77 -1.91 -15.55
N VAL A 30 2.46 -3.03 -15.77
CA VAL A 30 1.83 -4.35 -15.95
C VAL A 30 1.21 -4.86 -14.64
N LEU A 31 1.89 -4.67 -13.52
CA LEU A 31 1.42 -5.12 -12.20
C LEU A 31 0.19 -4.35 -11.72
N SER A 32 0.10 -3.07 -12.07
CA SER A 32 -0.92 -2.16 -11.55
C SER A 32 -1.44 -1.22 -12.64
N PRO A 33 -2.28 -1.71 -13.57
CA PRO A 33 -2.72 -0.94 -14.74
C PRO A 33 -3.49 0.35 -14.40
N TRP A 34 -4.03 0.47 -13.18
CA TRP A 34 -4.73 1.69 -12.75
C TRP A 34 -3.80 2.86 -12.41
N ILE A 35 -2.50 2.61 -12.23
CA ILE A 35 -1.52 3.65 -11.93
C ILE A 35 -1.22 4.51 -13.16
N GLU A 36 -1.18 3.90 -14.35
CA GLU A 36 -1.03 4.65 -15.61
C GLU A 36 -2.17 5.64 -15.86
N ALA A 37 -3.39 5.30 -15.46
CA ALA A 37 -4.55 6.17 -15.62
C ALA A 37 -4.57 7.32 -14.59
N ALA A 38 -3.87 7.17 -13.47
CA ALA A 38 -3.91 8.11 -12.35
C ALA A 38 -2.68 9.04 -12.30
N ILE A 39 -1.54 8.64 -12.88
CA ILE A 39 -0.25 9.31 -12.71
C ILE A 39 0.50 9.32 -14.04
N ASP A 40 1.07 10.47 -14.38
CA ASP A 40 1.93 10.61 -15.54
C ASP A 40 3.27 9.85 -15.39
N ARG A 41 4.03 9.76 -16.47
CA ARG A 41 5.32 9.05 -16.47
C ARG A 41 6.30 9.62 -15.43
N GLY A 42 6.31 10.94 -15.24
CA GLY A 42 7.17 11.60 -14.27
C GLY A 42 6.87 11.17 -12.84
N GLY A 43 5.59 11.08 -12.47
CA GLY A 43 5.17 10.56 -11.18
C GLY A 43 5.48 9.08 -11.01
N GLN A 44 5.32 8.25 -12.05
CA GLN A 44 5.70 6.83 -11.98
C GLN A 44 7.20 6.64 -11.68
N VAL A 45 8.07 7.39 -12.37
CA VAL A 45 9.52 7.39 -12.11
C VAL A 45 9.82 7.84 -10.67
N ALA A 46 9.13 8.86 -10.17
CA ALA A 46 9.31 9.34 -8.80
C ALA A 46 8.93 8.28 -7.75
N ILE A 47 7.87 7.50 -7.99
CA ILE A 47 7.47 6.38 -7.11
C ILE A 47 8.57 5.32 -7.06
N VAL A 48 9.07 4.91 -8.22
CA VAL A 48 10.16 3.91 -8.31
C VAL A 48 11.40 4.41 -7.60
N ARG A 49 11.82 5.66 -7.82
CA ARG A 49 12.96 6.28 -7.13
C ARG A 49 12.80 6.30 -5.61
N ALA A 50 11.63 6.69 -5.13
CA ALA A 50 11.33 6.70 -3.70
C ALA A 50 11.40 5.28 -3.10
N ALA A 51 10.91 4.28 -3.82
CA ALA A 51 10.99 2.88 -3.39
C ALA A 51 12.43 2.34 -3.41
N ILE A 52 13.26 2.71 -4.40
CA ILE A 52 14.70 2.38 -4.44
C ILE A 52 15.41 2.99 -3.23
N ALA A 53 15.19 4.28 -2.96
CA ALA A 53 15.79 4.96 -1.81
C ALA A 53 15.39 4.29 -0.49
N ARG A 54 14.11 3.94 -0.34
CA ARG A 54 13.61 3.23 0.85
C ARG A 54 14.15 1.80 0.98
N ALA A 55 14.34 1.09 -0.13
CA ALA A 55 14.98 -0.23 -0.13
C ALA A 55 16.46 -0.12 0.28
N ALA A 56 17.15 0.93 -0.17
CA ALA A 56 18.52 1.22 0.22
C ALA A 56 18.66 1.53 1.71
N ASP A 57 17.65 2.18 2.32
CA ASP A 57 17.60 2.30 3.79
C ASP A 57 17.71 0.90 4.40
N TYR A 58 16.95 -0.09 3.93
CA TYR A 58 17.02 -1.49 4.39
C TYR A 58 18.30 -2.25 4.02
N GLY A 59 19.26 -1.60 3.37
CA GLY A 59 20.51 -2.20 2.92
C GLY A 59 20.39 -2.99 1.61
N PHE A 60 19.30 -2.84 0.84
CA PHE A 60 19.19 -3.44 -0.48
C PHE A 60 19.90 -2.58 -1.53
N THR A 61 20.88 -3.17 -2.20
CA THR A 61 21.63 -2.53 -3.29
C THR A 61 21.69 -3.40 -4.55
N LEU A 62 21.35 -4.70 -4.42
CA LEU A 62 21.27 -5.62 -5.55
C LEU A 62 19.93 -5.50 -6.27
N LYS A 63 19.98 -5.57 -7.61
CA LYS A 63 18.82 -5.38 -8.52
C LYS A 63 17.61 -6.25 -8.13
N GLY A 64 17.83 -7.52 -7.78
CA GLY A 64 16.78 -8.47 -7.39
C GLY A 64 16.01 -8.06 -6.11
N PRO A 65 16.69 -7.92 -4.95
CA PRO A 65 16.07 -7.45 -3.70
C PRO A 65 15.36 -6.09 -3.83
N VAL A 66 15.96 -5.14 -4.55
CA VAL A 66 15.34 -3.83 -4.77
C VAL A 66 14.06 -3.97 -5.60
N ARG A 67 14.10 -4.75 -6.70
CA ARG A 67 12.92 -5.05 -7.51
C ARG A 67 11.81 -5.68 -6.68
N LEU A 68 12.10 -6.71 -5.89
CA LEU A 68 11.13 -7.34 -5.00
C LEU A 68 10.51 -6.31 -4.04
N PHE A 69 11.32 -5.45 -3.43
CA PHE A 69 10.83 -4.42 -2.51
C PHE A 69 9.84 -3.46 -3.21
N ILE A 70 10.15 -3.05 -4.43
CA ILE A 70 9.26 -2.21 -5.24
C ILE A 70 7.95 -2.95 -5.53
N GLU A 71 8.00 -4.18 -6.03
CA GLU A 71 6.82 -5.00 -6.34
C GLU A 71 5.89 -5.15 -5.13
N LEU A 72 6.46 -5.39 -3.94
CA LEU A 72 5.68 -5.49 -2.71
C LEU A 72 5.03 -4.17 -2.30
N GLY A 73 5.66 -3.03 -2.57
CA GLY A 73 5.04 -1.72 -2.41
C GLY A 73 3.76 -1.56 -3.24
N PHE A 74 3.76 -2.04 -4.49
CA PHE A 74 2.55 -2.01 -5.34
C PHE A 74 1.50 -3.05 -4.91
N LEU A 75 1.92 -4.23 -4.44
CA LEU A 75 1.01 -5.32 -4.11
C LEU A 75 0.37 -5.19 -2.72
N LEU A 76 1.09 -4.62 -1.75
CA LEU A 76 0.69 -4.56 -0.34
C LEU A 76 0.43 -3.13 0.14
N GLY A 77 0.82 -2.11 -0.63
CA GLY A 77 0.64 -0.70 -0.33
C GLY A 77 1.98 0.03 -0.07
N HIS A 78 2.02 1.33 -0.39
CA HIS A 78 3.18 2.16 -0.08
C HIS A 78 3.40 2.21 1.43
N GLY A 79 4.53 1.66 1.88
CA GLY A 79 4.86 1.56 3.31
C GLY A 79 4.55 0.20 3.96
N PHE A 80 4.35 -0.87 3.17
CA PHE A 80 4.14 -2.24 3.68
C PHE A 80 5.19 -2.68 4.71
N ASP A 81 6.41 -2.15 4.62
CA ASP A 81 7.54 -2.42 5.51
C ASP A 81 7.34 -1.91 6.95
N ALA A 82 6.38 -1.03 7.16
CA ALA A 82 5.99 -0.52 8.47
C ALA A 82 4.50 -0.73 8.79
N ASP A 83 3.74 -1.37 7.89
CA ASP A 83 2.30 -1.56 8.03
C ASP A 83 1.97 -2.58 9.12
N VAL A 84 1.09 -2.21 10.05
CA VAL A 84 0.63 -3.08 11.13
C VAL A 84 -0.08 -4.34 10.62
N GLN A 85 -0.56 -4.34 9.38
CA GLN A 85 -1.15 -5.50 8.72
C GLN A 85 -0.12 -6.54 8.29
N TYR A 86 1.16 -6.15 8.14
CA TYR A 86 2.24 -7.01 7.66
C TYR A 86 3.45 -6.98 8.61
N PRO A 87 3.29 -7.34 9.90
CA PRO A 87 4.39 -7.26 10.87
C PRO A 87 5.60 -8.14 10.48
N TRP A 88 5.36 -9.19 9.70
CA TRP A 88 6.41 -10.04 9.14
C TRP A 88 7.36 -9.28 8.20
N ALA A 89 6.87 -8.28 7.47
CA ALA A 89 7.70 -7.52 6.53
C ALA A 89 8.78 -6.75 7.28
N ARG A 90 8.37 -5.98 8.30
CA ARG A 90 9.29 -5.27 9.18
C ARG A 90 10.27 -6.22 9.86
N MET A 91 9.78 -7.34 10.39
CA MET A 91 10.60 -8.31 11.12
C MET A 91 11.68 -8.97 10.23
N LEU A 92 11.39 -9.15 8.93
CA LEU A 92 12.35 -9.69 7.98
C LEU A 92 13.35 -8.62 7.51
N LEU A 93 12.90 -7.38 7.35
CA LEU A 93 13.72 -6.24 6.93
C LEU A 93 14.63 -5.70 8.05
N THR A 94 14.25 -5.87 9.32
CA THR A 94 15.02 -5.45 10.50
C THR A 94 15.62 -6.66 11.23
N ARG A 95 16.68 -6.47 12.02
CA ARG A 95 17.15 -7.51 12.96
C ARG A 95 16.35 -7.39 14.26
N ALA A 96 16.13 -8.51 14.95
CA ALA A 96 15.45 -8.51 16.25
C ALA A 96 16.22 -7.64 17.25
N GLY A 97 15.58 -6.58 17.74
CA GLY A 97 16.17 -5.63 18.69
C GLY A 97 16.94 -4.46 18.08
N GLU A 98 17.08 -4.40 16.75
CA GLU A 98 17.72 -3.28 16.05
C GLU A 98 16.67 -2.30 15.49
N THR A 99 16.88 -1.01 15.73
CA THR A 99 16.12 0.08 15.09
C THR A 99 16.70 0.48 13.74
N ARG A 100 17.88 -0.06 13.38
CA ARG A 100 18.54 0.20 12.12
C ARG A 100 18.45 -0.99 11.15
N PRO A 101 18.39 -0.70 9.86
CA PRO A 101 18.56 -1.64 8.77
C PRO A 101 19.79 -2.54 8.85
N ARG A 102 19.68 -3.74 8.26
CA ARG A 102 20.75 -4.74 8.20
C ARG A 102 21.91 -4.19 7.37
N GLY A 103 23.11 -4.12 7.96
CA GLY A 103 24.33 -3.66 7.30
C GLY A 103 24.84 -4.58 6.18
N ALA A 104 25.94 -4.17 5.53
CA ALA A 104 26.50 -4.76 4.30
C ALA A 104 26.90 -6.26 4.38
N ASP A 105 26.95 -6.83 5.59
CA ASP A 105 27.46 -8.19 5.87
C ASP A 105 26.35 -9.26 5.97
N ILE A 106 25.08 -8.95 5.65
CA ILE A 106 24.04 -9.99 5.43
C ILE A 106 23.74 -10.09 3.94
N GLU A 107 23.63 -11.33 3.45
CA GLU A 107 23.16 -11.66 2.11
C GLU A 107 21.75 -11.09 1.90
N GLN A 108 21.66 -9.92 1.27
CA GLN A 108 20.38 -9.27 0.88
C GLN A 108 19.43 -10.25 0.18
N MET A 109 19.99 -11.27 -0.47
CA MET A 109 19.29 -12.38 -1.10
C MET A 109 18.51 -13.25 -0.11
N ASP A 110 19.06 -13.57 1.06
CA ASP A 110 18.33 -14.33 2.09
C ASP A 110 17.16 -13.51 2.65
N CYS A 111 17.39 -12.21 2.88
CA CYS A 111 16.34 -11.30 3.31
C CYS A 111 15.23 -11.22 2.25
N ALA A 112 15.60 -11.04 0.99
CA ALA A 112 14.66 -11.02 -0.12
C ALA A 112 13.92 -12.37 -0.27
N ALA A 113 14.60 -13.50 -0.11
CA ALA A 113 13.98 -14.82 -0.16
C ALA A 113 12.94 -15.02 0.95
N GLY A 114 13.28 -14.62 2.18
CA GLY A 114 12.35 -14.63 3.30
C GLY A 114 11.14 -13.73 3.07
N LEU A 115 11.38 -12.51 2.58
CA LEU A 115 10.33 -11.53 2.30
C LEU A 115 9.39 -12.02 1.18
N HIS A 116 9.96 -12.56 0.09
CA HIS A 116 9.20 -13.15 -1.00
C HIS A 116 8.36 -14.34 -0.53
N GLY A 117 8.94 -15.24 0.29
CA GLY A 117 8.22 -16.38 0.86
C GLY A 117 7.02 -15.94 1.70
N ALA A 118 7.22 -15.01 2.62
CA ALA A 118 6.17 -14.49 3.49
C ALA A 118 5.10 -13.72 2.71
N ALA A 119 5.50 -12.89 1.73
CA ALA A 119 4.58 -12.17 0.86
C ALA A 119 3.71 -13.11 0.02
N ARG A 120 4.31 -14.16 -0.55
CA ARG A 120 3.58 -15.19 -1.31
C ARG A 120 2.53 -15.88 -0.42
N ASP A 121 2.89 -16.24 0.80
CA ASP A 121 1.97 -16.90 1.72
C ASP A 121 0.83 -15.95 2.15
N ALA A 122 1.15 -14.68 2.42
CA ALA A 122 0.16 -13.64 2.71
C ALA A 122 -0.80 -13.43 1.53
N LEU A 123 -0.27 -13.18 0.33
CA LEU A 123 -1.06 -12.93 -0.88
C LEU A 123 -1.92 -14.13 -1.25
N ARG A 124 -1.44 -15.37 -1.05
CA ARG A 124 -2.24 -16.58 -1.29
C ARG A 124 -3.48 -16.64 -0.40
N VAL A 125 -3.35 -16.24 0.87
CA VAL A 125 -4.49 -16.19 1.81
C VAL A 125 -5.41 -15.02 1.52
N ILE A 126 -4.83 -13.81 1.35
CA ILE A 126 -5.59 -12.57 1.15
C ILE A 126 -6.30 -12.59 -0.20
N ARG A 127 -5.64 -12.96 -1.29
CA ARG A 127 -6.27 -12.95 -2.62
C ARG A 127 -7.12 -14.19 -2.86
N GLY A 128 -6.77 -15.32 -2.23
CA GLY A 128 -7.39 -16.61 -2.49
C GLY A 128 -7.07 -17.14 -3.90
N PRO A 129 -7.54 -18.36 -4.24
CA PRO A 129 -7.31 -18.95 -5.55
C PRO A 129 -7.85 -18.05 -6.67
N GLY A 130 -7.00 -17.69 -7.65
CA GLY A 130 -7.38 -16.84 -8.79
C GLY A 130 -8.00 -15.50 -8.39
N ASP A 131 -7.60 -14.92 -7.26
CA ASP A 131 -8.10 -13.65 -6.69
C ASP A 131 -9.56 -13.67 -6.21
N GLN A 132 -10.14 -14.85 -5.99
CA GLN A 132 -11.56 -14.97 -5.65
C GLN A 132 -11.93 -14.30 -4.32
N ALA A 133 -11.05 -14.36 -3.33
CA ALA A 133 -11.28 -13.74 -2.03
C ALA A 133 -11.22 -12.21 -2.13
N LEU A 134 -10.22 -11.68 -2.85
CA LEU A 134 -10.09 -10.24 -3.11
C LEU A 134 -11.28 -9.69 -3.91
N CYS A 135 -11.67 -10.33 -5.01
CA CYS A 135 -12.86 -9.92 -5.78
C CYS A 135 -14.13 -9.94 -4.93
N SER A 136 -14.33 -10.98 -4.12
CA SER A 136 -15.49 -11.08 -3.23
C SER A 136 -15.46 -9.99 -2.16
N ALA A 137 -14.27 -9.64 -1.64
CA ALA A 137 -14.09 -8.55 -0.70
C ALA A 137 -14.45 -7.19 -1.32
N LEU A 138 -13.96 -6.88 -2.52
CA LEU A 138 -14.31 -5.64 -3.22
C LEU A 138 -15.82 -5.54 -3.49
N ARG A 139 -16.49 -6.65 -3.85
CA ARG A 139 -17.96 -6.68 -4.01
C ARG A 139 -18.70 -6.42 -2.70
N ARG A 140 -18.32 -7.12 -1.62
CA ARG A 140 -18.91 -6.91 -0.28
C ARG A 140 -18.68 -5.50 0.23
N PHE A 141 -17.51 -4.93 -0.05
CA PHE A 141 -17.20 -3.55 0.30
C PHE A 141 -18.09 -2.57 -0.48
N SER A 142 -18.22 -2.75 -1.80
CA SER A 142 -19.10 -1.94 -2.64
C SER A 142 -20.54 -1.96 -2.13
N ASP A 143 -21.08 -3.14 -1.80
CA ASP A 143 -22.42 -3.29 -1.23
C ASP A 143 -22.56 -2.59 0.14
N LEU A 144 -21.57 -2.77 1.03
CA LEU A 144 -21.57 -2.15 2.35
C LEU A 144 -21.56 -0.62 2.28
N MET A 145 -20.81 -0.06 1.34
CA MET A 145 -20.77 1.38 1.11
C MET A 145 -22.10 1.92 0.59
N SER A 146 -22.87 1.14 -0.17
CA SER A 146 -24.20 1.55 -0.65
C SER A 146 -25.27 1.61 0.44
N ARG A 147 -24.98 1.16 1.67
CA ARG A 147 -25.96 1.11 2.77
C ARG A 147 -25.74 2.28 3.73
N PRO A 148 -26.80 3.02 4.10
CA PRO A 148 -26.67 4.10 5.08
C PRO A 148 -26.18 3.54 6.42
N LEU A 149 -25.23 4.23 7.04
CA LEU A 149 -24.83 3.92 8.41
C LEU A 149 -26.04 4.08 9.34
N SER A 150 -26.26 3.12 10.22
CA SER A 150 -27.12 3.34 11.38
C SER A 150 -26.48 4.41 12.27
N SER A 151 -27.26 5.41 12.65
CA SER A 151 -26.86 6.58 13.47
C SER A 151 -26.51 6.25 14.94
N GLN A 152 -26.16 5.01 15.25
CA GLN A 152 -25.87 4.63 16.63
C GLN A 152 -24.46 5.09 17.04
N ARG A 153 -24.36 5.53 18.30
CA ARG A 153 -23.11 5.83 19.02
C ARG A 153 -22.33 4.55 19.27
N ASP A 154 -22.05 3.80 18.22
CA ASP A 154 -21.29 2.58 18.30
C ASP A 154 -19.80 2.92 18.35
N ASP A 155 -19.07 2.16 19.16
CA ASP A 155 -17.62 2.18 19.21
C ASP A 155 -17.05 1.93 17.81
N VAL A 156 -16.42 2.95 17.22
CA VAL A 156 -15.82 2.92 15.88
C VAL A 156 -14.93 1.69 15.69
N THR A 157 -14.20 1.29 16.73
CA THR A 157 -13.35 0.09 16.69
C THR A 157 -14.16 -1.16 16.49
N ARG A 158 -15.25 -1.33 17.24
CA ARG A 158 -16.14 -2.50 17.10
C ARG A 158 -16.80 -2.52 15.72
N MET A 159 -17.23 -1.37 15.23
CA MET A 159 -17.82 -1.23 13.89
C MET A 159 -16.81 -1.62 12.80
N ALA A 160 -15.60 -1.07 12.85
CA ALA A 160 -14.55 -1.35 11.88
C ALA A 160 -14.19 -2.85 11.86
N LEU A 161 -13.95 -3.46 13.02
CA LEU A 161 -13.62 -4.89 13.12
C LEU A 161 -14.74 -5.79 12.56
N THR A 162 -15.99 -5.44 12.85
CA THR A 162 -17.16 -6.16 12.33
C THR A 162 -17.22 -6.08 10.80
N ARG A 163 -16.97 -4.87 10.26
CA ARG A 163 -16.92 -4.64 8.81
C ARG A 163 -15.76 -5.38 8.15
N PHE A 164 -14.55 -5.33 8.72
CA PHE A 164 -13.39 -6.05 8.18
C PHE A 164 -13.63 -7.56 8.12
N LYS A 165 -14.18 -8.14 9.20
CA LYS A 165 -14.52 -9.56 9.25
C LYS A 165 -15.57 -9.94 8.21
N HIS A 166 -16.55 -9.08 7.97
CA HIS A 166 -17.58 -9.32 6.96
C HIS A 166 -17.07 -9.14 5.53
N VAL A 167 -16.34 -8.06 5.27
CA VAL A 167 -15.84 -7.70 3.94
C VAL A 167 -14.74 -8.64 3.50
N HIS A 168 -13.78 -8.97 4.37
CA HIS A 168 -12.65 -9.79 3.98
C HIS A 168 -12.23 -10.74 5.11
N PRO A 169 -12.99 -11.82 5.35
CA PRO A 169 -12.74 -12.74 6.46
C PRO A 169 -11.36 -13.40 6.36
N GLU A 170 -10.84 -13.64 5.15
CA GLU A 170 -9.54 -14.24 4.91
C GLU A 170 -8.41 -13.31 5.37
N LYS A 171 -8.42 -12.03 4.94
CA LYS A 171 -7.46 -11.02 5.39
C LYS A 171 -7.63 -10.74 6.89
N PHE A 172 -8.85 -10.70 7.39
CA PHE A 172 -9.12 -10.54 8.83
C PHE A 172 -8.47 -11.65 9.66
N ALA A 173 -8.66 -12.91 9.25
CA ALA A 173 -8.07 -14.06 9.93
C ALA A 173 -6.54 -14.08 9.83
N PHE A 174 -5.98 -13.65 8.69
CA PHE A 174 -4.54 -13.58 8.48
C PHE A 174 -3.87 -12.49 9.31
N VAL A 175 -4.40 -11.26 9.27
CA VAL A 175 -3.83 -10.10 9.97
C VAL A 175 -4.05 -10.21 11.49
N GLY A 176 -5.22 -10.71 11.89
CA GLY A 176 -5.59 -10.86 13.29
C GLY A 176 -6.17 -9.59 13.92
N GLU A 177 -7.02 -9.78 14.92
CA GLU A 177 -7.80 -8.69 15.54
C GLU A 177 -6.91 -7.64 16.23
N LEU A 178 -5.81 -8.07 16.87
CA LEU A 178 -4.92 -7.14 17.58
C LEU A 178 -4.31 -6.10 16.64
N ALA A 179 -3.74 -6.54 15.51
CA ALA A 179 -3.19 -5.65 14.51
C ALA A 179 -4.26 -4.74 13.88
N LEU A 180 -5.47 -5.26 13.65
CA LEU A 180 -6.58 -4.46 13.13
C LEU A 180 -7.10 -3.43 14.13
N ARG A 181 -7.01 -3.68 15.44
CA ARG A 181 -7.29 -2.67 16.47
C ARG A 181 -6.26 -1.54 16.43
N THR A 182 -4.98 -1.88 16.27
CA THR A 182 -3.92 -0.88 16.06
C THR A 182 -4.18 -0.06 14.80
N LEU A 183 -4.56 -0.71 13.69
CA LEU A 183 -4.91 -0.03 12.44
C LEU A 183 -6.04 0.99 12.64
N VAL A 184 -7.09 0.66 13.41
CA VAL A 184 -8.19 1.60 13.72
C VAL A 184 -7.70 2.78 14.56
N ALA A 185 -6.85 2.54 15.55
CA ALA A 185 -6.28 3.62 16.36
C ALA A 185 -5.46 4.58 15.49
N GLU A 186 -4.59 4.06 14.62
CA GLU A 186 -3.78 4.86 13.70
C GLU A 186 -4.65 5.61 12.68
N ALA A 187 -5.72 4.99 12.18
CA ALA A 187 -6.67 5.66 11.29
C ALA A 187 -7.42 6.80 11.99
N THR A 188 -7.72 6.66 13.29
CA THR A 188 -8.35 7.72 14.09
C THR A 188 -7.41 8.91 14.24
N GLU A 189 -6.12 8.66 14.49
CA GLU A 189 -5.10 9.72 14.54
C GLU A 189 -4.86 10.37 13.17
N GLU A 190 -4.80 9.57 12.10
CA GLU A 190 -4.64 10.07 10.73
C GLU A 190 -5.87 10.91 10.33
N ALA A 191 -7.09 10.46 10.62
CA ALA A 191 -8.32 11.20 10.37
C ALA A 191 -8.30 12.57 11.07
N ALA A 192 -7.90 12.62 12.34
CA ALA A 192 -7.78 13.87 13.09
C ALA A 192 -6.78 14.85 12.46
N ARG A 193 -5.67 14.36 11.86
CA ARG A 193 -4.70 15.22 11.14
C ARG A 193 -5.28 15.87 9.88
N HIS A 194 -6.33 15.28 9.30
CA HIS A 194 -7.04 15.81 8.11
C HIS A 194 -8.36 16.52 8.46
N GLY A 195 -8.67 16.70 9.76
CA GLY A 195 -9.92 17.31 10.24
C GLY A 195 -11.17 16.48 9.88
N LEU A 196 -11.04 15.16 10.00
CA LEU A 196 -12.08 14.16 9.79
C LEU A 196 -12.52 13.62 11.16
N ASP A 197 -13.62 14.18 11.67
CA ASP A 197 -13.95 14.04 13.09
C ASP A 197 -15.17 13.16 13.34
N THR A 198 -15.85 12.70 12.28
CA THR A 198 -17.04 11.86 12.43
C THR A 198 -16.66 10.37 12.48
N PRO A 199 -17.46 9.54 13.18
CA PRO A 199 -17.33 8.08 13.10
C PRO A 199 -17.32 7.53 11.67
N TRP A 200 -18.05 8.18 10.74
CA TRP A 200 -18.07 7.76 9.35
C TRP A 200 -16.74 8.01 8.66
N ASP A 201 -16.13 9.18 8.87
CA ASP A 201 -14.87 9.52 8.22
C ASP A 201 -13.74 8.58 8.64
N ILE A 202 -13.69 8.26 9.94
CA ILE A 202 -12.75 7.29 10.47
C ILE A 202 -13.01 5.91 9.85
N LEU A 203 -14.28 5.49 9.73
CA LEU A 203 -14.64 4.22 9.09
C LEU A 203 -14.26 4.16 7.61
N LEU A 204 -14.42 5.26 6.87
CA LEU A 204 -13.98 5.37 5.47
C LEU A 204 -12.46 5.25 5.37
N LEU A 205 -11.73 6.04 6.17
CA LEU A 205 -10.28 6.07 6.13
C LEU A 205 -9.67 4.72 6.54
N VAL A 206 -10.12 4.13 7.66
CA VAL A 206 -9.61 2.81 8.09
C VAL A 206 -9.95 1.72 7.07
N SER A 207 -11.05 1.86 6.32
CA SER A 207 -11.38 0.95 5.23
C SER A 207 -10.43 1.09 4.05
N CYS A 208 -10.03 2.31 3.69
CA CYS A 208 -8.96 2.54 2.72
C CYS A 208 -7.64 1.94 3.20
N MET A 209 -7.27 2.16 4.46
CA MET A 209 -6.03 1.60 5.03
C MET A 209 -6.05 0.08 5.04
N PHE A 210 -7.20 -0.53 5.31
CA PHE A 210 -7.38 -1.98 5.26
C PHE A 210 -7.34 -2.55 3.84
N LEU A 211 -7.76 -1.81 2.81
CA LEU A 211 -7.74 -2.31 1.42
C LEU A 211 -6.39 -2.04 0.73
N TYR A 212 -5.84 -0.84 0.90
CA TYR A 212 -4.71 -0.31 0.14
C TYR A 212 -3.40 -0.22 0.94
N GLY A 213 -3.45 -0.53 2.24
CA GLY A 213 -2.31 -0.40 3.15
C GLY A 213 -2.41 0.84 4.03
N GLN A 214 -1.83 0.75 5.23
CA GLN A 214 -1.86 1.80 6.26
C GLN A 214 -1.33 3.15 5.76
N GLY A 215 -0.35 3.14 4.84
CA GLY A 215 0.26 4.34 4.28
C GLY A 215 -0.56 5.05 3.19
N CYS A 216 -1.79 4.62 2.89
CA CYS A 216 -2.52 5.04 1.69
C CYS A 216 -2.75 6.56 1.55
N THR A 217 -2.77 7.34 2.65
CA THR A 217 -2.92 8.81 2.59
C THR A 217 -1.69 9.53 2.06
N ARG A 218 -0.53 8.87 2.13
CA ARG A 218 0.77 9.35 1.65
C ARG A 218 1.27 8.55 0.46
N ASP A 219 0.44 7.65 -0.05
CA ASP A 219 0.79 6.77 -1.15
C ASP A 219 0.76 7.56 -2.46
N PRO A 220 1.91 7.82 -3.09
CA PRO A 220 1.96 8.53 -4.35
C PRO A 220 1.24 7.79 -5.48
N SER A 221 1.07 6.46 -5.38
CA SER A 221 0.30 5.64 -6.33
C SER A 221 -1.22 5.83 -6.21
N LEU A 222 -1.69 6.44 -5.12
CA LEU A 222 -3.10 6.69 -4.82
C LEU A 222 -3.35 8.19 -4.58
N PRO A 223 -3.00 9.08 -5.53
CA PRO A 223 -3.06 10.52 -5.33
C PRO A 223 -4.48 11.01 -5.03
N TRP A 224 -5.51 10.28 -5.47
CA TRP A 224 -6.90 10.60 -5.18
C TRP A 224 -7.24 10.57 -3.68
N ILE A 225 -6.54 9.76 -2.87
CA ILE A 225 -6.74 9.71 -1.42
C ILE A 225 -6.25 11.02 -0.80
N ALA A 226 -5.00 11.40 -1.09
CA ALA A 226 -4.43 12.66 -0.60
C ALA A 226 -5.24 13.87 -1.09
N HIS A 227 -5.65 13.89 -2.36
CA HIS A 227 -6.46 14.97 -2.93
C HIS A 227 -7.85 15.08 -2.31
N ALA A 228 -8.45 13.97 -1.86
CA ALA A 228 -9.72 14.01 -1.15
C ALA A 228 -9.63 14.79 0.18
N PHE A 229 -8.43 14.90 0.76
CA PHE A 229 -8.18 15.57 2.02
C PHE A 229 -7.57 16.99 1.86
N ALA A 230 -6.82 17.24 0.78
CA ALA A 230 -6.07 18.49 0.59
C ALA A 230 -6.91 19.71 0.17
N ASP A 231 -8.16 19.55 -0.29
CA ASP A 231 -9.00 20.65 -0.77
C ASP A 231 -9.65 21.43 0.40
N GLU A 232 -8.82 22.23 1.08
CA GLU A 232 -9.22 23.11 2.20
C GLU A 232 -9.97 24.37 1.74
N THR A 233 -9.94 24.69 0.44
CA THR A 233 -10.20 26.06 0.00
C THR A 233 -11.67 26.48 0.00
N SER A 234 -12.66 25.59 0.13
CA SER A 234 -14.09 25.99 0.17
C SER A 234 -15.11 24.95 0.68
N ALA A 235 -14.72 23.70 1.00
CA ALA A 235 -15.67 22.64 1.28
C ALA A 235 -15.86 22.40 2.79
N SER A 236 -17.12 22.36 3.25
CA SER A 236 -17.42 21.91 4.62
C SER A 236 -16.88 20.48 4.86
N PRO A 237 -16.54 20.10 6.11
CA PRO A 237 -16.07 18.74 6.42
C PRO A 237 -16.96 17.64 5.83
N ALA A 238 -18.29 17.82 5.87
CA ALA A 238 -19.27 16.90 5.30
C ALA A 238 -19.13 16.70 3.78
N LEU A 239 -18.78 17.76 3.04
CA LEU A 239 -18.56 17.67 1.59
C LEU A 239 -17.24 16.95 1.26
N ARG A 240 -16.21 17.09 2.09
CA ARG A 240 -14.94 16.34 1.92
C ARG A 240 -15.19 14.84 2.10
N SER A 241 -15.91 14.45 3.15
CA SER A 241 -16.30 13.07 3.42
C SER A 241 -17.10 12.46 2.28
N LEU A 242 -18.08 13.20 1.74
CA LEU A 242 -18.90 12.75 0.61
C LEU A 242 -18.06 12.52 -0.66
N ARG A 243 -17.19 13.48 -1.01
CA ARG A 243 -16.30 13.34 -2.18
C ARG A 243 -15.34 12.17 -2.02
N PHE A 244 -14.77 11.99 -0.82
CA PHE A 244 -13.89 10.87 -0.52
C PHE A 244 -14.62 9.53 -0.69
N GLU A 245 -15.83 9.43 -0.17
CA GLU A 245 -16.70 8.27 -0.34
C GLU A 245 -17.03 7.99 -1.81
N GLU A 246 -17.44 9.01 -2.58
CA GLU A 246 -17.76 8.87 -4.00
C GLU A 246 -16.55 8.38 -4.81
N GLN A 247 -15.38 8.95 -4.55
CA GLN A 247 -14.14 8.57 -5.21
C GLN A 247 -13.71 7.15 -4.84
N MET A 248 -13.82 6.77 -3.56
CA MET A 248 -13.55 5.40 -3.11
C MET A 248 -14.47 4.39 -3.82
N ARG A 249 -15.78 4.68 -3.90
CA ARG A 249 -16.75 3.82 -4.59
C ARG A 249 -16.43 3.67 -6.08
N ARG A 250 -16.01 4.76 -6.73
CA ARG A 250 -15.59 4.75 -8.14
C ARG A 250 -14.35 3.88 -8.33
N THR A 251 -13.30 4.10 -7.55
CA THR A 251 -12.06 3.32 -7.64
C THR A 251 -12.33 1.83 -7.46
N ILE A 252 -13.12 1.44 -6.46
CA ILE A 252 -13.45 0.02 -6.22
C ILE A 252 -14.20 -0.60 -7.39
N ARG A 253 -15.15 0.13 -7.97
CA ARG A 253 -15.90 -0.33 -9.15
C ARG A 253 -14.97 -0.53 -10.35
N ASP A 254 -14.08 0.42 -10.61
CA ASP A 254 -13.15 0.38 -11.73
C ASP A 254 -12.13 -0.76 -11.56
N THR A 255 -11.61 -0.96 -10.33
CA THR A 255 -10.75 -2.10 -10.00
C THR A 255 -11.46 -3.43 -10.21
N LEU A 256 -12.70 -3.57 -9.71
CA LEU A 256 -13.47 -4.80 -9.87
C LEU A 256 -13.71 -5.13 -11.36
N ALA A 257 -14.09 -4.13 -12.16
CA ALA A 257 -14.29 -4.30 -13.59
C ALA A 257 -13.00 -4.70 -14.33
N ALA A 258 -11.84 -4.17 -13.92
CA ALA A 258 -10.55 -4.56 -14.47
C ALA A 258 -10.18 -6.01 -14.12
N MET A 259 -10.39 -6.42 -12.87
CA MET A 259 -10.13 -7.80 -12.43
C MET A 259 -11.02 -8.82 -13.15
N GLU A 260 -12.28 -8.47 -13.43
CA GLU A 260 -13.21 -9.34 -14.13
C GLU A 260 -12.91 -9.48 -15.63
N ARG A 261 -12.31 -8.48 -16.27
CA ARG A 261 -11.88 -8.57 -17.68
C ARG A 261 -10.65 -9.46 -17.90
N ASN A 262 -9.83 -9.64 -16.87
CA ASN A 262 -8.58 -10.41 -16.94
C ASN A 262 -8.73 -11.88 -16.48
N ARG A 263 -9.98 -12.35 -16.25
CA ARG A 263 -10.32 -13.73 -15.92
C ARG A 263 -10.94 -14.45 -17.12
#